data_AF-A0A949V605-F1
#
_entry.id   AF-A0A949V605-F1
#
_cell.length_a   1.000
_cell.length_b   1.000
_cell.length_c   1.000
_cell.angle_alpha   90.00
_cell.angle_beta   90.00
_cell.angle_gamma   90.00
#
_symmetry.space_group_name_H-M   'P 1'
#
loop_
_entity.id
_entity.type
_entity.pdbx_description
1 polymer ?
#
loop_
_entity_poly.entity_id
_entity_poly.type
_entity_poly.pdbx_seq_one_letter_code
_entity_poly.pdbx_strand_id
1 'polypeptide(L)'
;MNNELDAAISRLITLSEGERNNLPLPDDALISEYEKSTGFIFLSDYKKVIKTVGNVFYGSIDLLSLTRDKKYYGELSTALIEAREQGLPKDWLPICEDNASYYCIDPKGIIRFWTTDGYSDESWPNLARWINEVWIEGK
;
A
#
# COMPACT_ATOMS: atom_id res chain seq x y z
N MET A 1 15.69 6.56 -10.20
CA MET A 1 14.62 6.36 -9.21
C MET A 1 14.39 4.88 -8.88
N ASN A 2 14.46 3.93 -9.84
CA ASN A 2 14.34 2.49 -9.51
C ASN A 2 15.29 1.96 -8.42
N ASN A 3 16.51 2.49 -8.33
CA ASN A 3 17.53 2.00 -7.39
C ASN A 3 17.16 2.19 -5.90
N GLU A 4 16.52 3.32 -5.53
CA GLU A 4 16.13 3.54 -4.12
C GLU A 4 15.00 2.58 -3.70
N LEU A 5 14.02 2.37 -4.58
CA LEU A 5 12.92 1.45 -4.30
C LEU A 5 13.40 -0.01 -4.21
N ASP A 6 14.28 -0.41 -5.14
CA ASP A 6 14.91 -1.73 -5.11
C ASP A 6 15.70 -1.96 -3.82
N ALA A 7 16.44 -0.96 -3.35
CA ALA A 7 17.16 -1.03 -2.08
C ALA A 7 16.20 -1.14 -0.88
N ALA A 8 15.11 -0.37 -0.86
CA ALA A 8 14.10 -0.43 0.20
C ALA A 8 13.40 -1.79 0.26
N ILE A 9 12.98 -2.33 -0.90
CA ILE A 9 12.40 -3.67 -1.02
C ILE A 9 13.38 -4.73 -0.53
N SER A 10 14.65 -4.65 -0.97
CA SER A 10 15.68 -5.61 -0.56
C SER A 10 15.92 -5.57 0.94
N ARG A 11 15.99 -4.35 1.53
CA ARG A 11 16.14 -4.15 2.97
C ARG A 11 14.96 -4.77 3.73
N LEU A 12 13.72 -4.55 3.29
CA LEU A 12 12.52 -5.13 3.91
C LEU A 12 12.58 -6.66 3.88
N ILE A 13 12.90 -7.26 2.73
CA ILE A 13 13.03 -8.72 2.60
C ILE A 13 14.12 -9.25 3.56
N THR A 14 15.29 -8.63 3.59
CA THR A 14 16.38 -9.04 4.49
C THR A 14 15.97 -8.97 5.96
N LEU A 15 15.32 -7.89 6.37
CA LEU A 15 14.92 -7.69 7.77
C LEU A 15 13.75 -8.59 8.19
N SER A 16 12.86 -8.95 7.26
CA SER A 16 11.78 -9.91 7.50
C SER A 16 12.26 -11.36 7.59
N GLU A 17 13.54 -11.64 7.32
CA GLU A 17 14.06 -13.01 7.18
C GLU A 17 13.32 -13.85 6.12
N GLY A 18 12.57 -13.20 5.22
CA GLY A 18 11.73 -13.84 4.21
C GLY A 18 10.34 -14.26 4.71
N GLU A 19 9.96 -13.91 5.94
CA GLU A 19 8.63 -14.19 6.49
C GLU A 19 7.52 -13.54 5.65
N ARG A 20 6.51 -14.35 5.31
CA ARG A 20 5.39 -13.95 4.45
C ARG A 20 4.10 -14.51 5.01
N ASN A 21 3.01 -13.76 4.81
CA ASN A 21 1.68 -14.27 5.04
C ASN A 21 1.28 -15.29 3.94
N ASN A 22 0.15 -15.97 4.13
CA ASN A 22 -0.32 -17.02 3.21
C ASN A 22 -0.96 -16.48 1.93
N LEU A 23 -0.99 -15.17 1.71
CA LEU A 23 -1.54 -14.61 0.48
C LEU A 23 -0.56 -14.81 -0.69
N PRO A 24 -1.04 -15.29 -1.84
CA PRO A 24 -0.26 -15.24 -3.06
C PRO A 24 -0.06 -13.77 -3.49
N LEU A 25 1.12 -13.46 -4.00
CA LEU A 25 1.37 -12.17 -4.64
C LEU A 25 0.46 -12.02 -5.88
N PRO A 26 -0.09 -10.83 -6.13
CA PRO A 26 -0.98 -10.60 -7.26
C PRO A 26 -0.23 -10.70 -8.60
N ASP A 27 -0.87 -11.27 -9.60
CA ASP A 27 -0.41 -11.22 -10.99
C ASP A 27 -0.94 -9.97 -11.71
N ASP A 28 -0.48 -9.74 -12.95
CA ASP A 28 -0.89 -8.58 -13.73
C ASP A 28 -2.39 -8.61 -14.08
N ALA A 29 -2.99 -9.79 -14.17
CA ALA A 29 -4.43 -9.94 -14.43
C ALA A 29 -5.26 -9.46 -13.23
N LEU A 30 -4.90 -9.89 -12.02
CA LEU A 30 -5.55 -9.45 -10.79
C LEU A 30 -5.37 -7.95 -10.58
N ILE A 31 -4.17 -7.41 -10.78
CA ILE A 31 -3.94 -5.96 -10.71
C ILE A 31 -4.83 -5.21 -11.69
N SER A 32 -4.95 -5.70 -12.93
CA SER A 32 -5.81 -5.09 -13.96
C SER A 32 -7.30 -5.13 -13.58
N GLU A 33 -7.75 -6.20 -12.93
CA GLU A 33 -9.12 -6.31 -12.39
C GLU A 33 -9.39 -5.26 -11.29
N TYR A 34 -8.42 -5.03 -10.40
CA TYR A 34 -8.49 -3.98 -9.38
C TYR A 34 -8.47 -2.58 -10.00
N GLU A 35 -7.56 -2.30 -10.92
CA GLU A 35 -7.49 -1.02 -11.63
C GLU A 35 -8.83 -0.69 -12.31
N LYS A 36 -9.42 -1.67 -13.02
CA LYS A 36 -10.71 -1.50 -13.68
C LYS A 36 -11.86 -1.27 -12.71
N SER A 37 -11.93 -2.04 -11.61
CA SER A 37 -13.06 -1.98 -10.68
C SER A 37 -13.00 -0.78 -9.74
N THR A 38 -11.81 -0.34 -9.36
CA THR A 38 -11.60 0.83 -8.49
C THR A 38 -11.56 2.14 -9.27
N GLY A 39 -11.29 2.09 -10.59
CA GLY A 39 -11.10 3.26 -11.44
C GLY A 39 -9.70 3.88 -11.32
N PHE A 40 -8.78 3.23 -10.61
CA PHE A 40 -7.40 3.67 -10.46
C PHE A 40 -6.49 3.06 -11.52
N ILE A 41 -5.46 3.81 -11.90
CA ILE A 41 -4.28 3.26 -12.56
C ILE A 41 -3.16 3.21 -11.53
N PHE A 42 -2.70 2.02 -11.20
CA PHE A 42 -1.65 1.81 -10.21
C PHE A 42 -0.31 2.22 -10.82
N LEU A 43 0.43 3.03 -10.07
CA LEU A 43 1.76 3.48 -10.47
C LEU A 43 2.72 2.27 -10.58
N SER A 44 3.69 2.36 -11.48
CA SER A 44 4.67 1.28 -11.72
C SER A 44 5.38 0.83 -10.45
N ASP A 45 5.73 1.78 -9.59
CA ASP A 45 6.42 1.54 -8.33
C ASP A 45 5.52 0.78 -7.35
N TYR A 46 4.24 1.13 -7.29
CA TYR A 46 3.27 0.41 -6.47
C TYR A 46 3.05 -1.01 -6.97
N LYS A 47 2.87 -1.20 -8.29
CA LYS A 47 2.78 -2.53 -8.91
C LYS A 47 4.00 -3.39 -8.56
N LYS A 48 5.20 -2.80 -8.58
CA LYS A 48 6.43 -3.50 -8.21
C LYS A 48 6.42 -3.94 -6.74
N VAL A 49 6.02 -3.04 -5.83
CA VAL A 49 5.93 -3.34 -4.39
C VAL A 49 4.94 -4.48 -4.13
N ILE A 50 3.69 -4.37 -4.58
CA ILE A 50 2.66 -5.40 -4.34
C ILE A 50 3.04 -6.76 -4.95
N LYS A 51 3.72 -6.78 -6.10
CA LYS A 51 4.18 -8.02 -6.76
C LYS A 51 5.42 -8.64 -6.13
N THR A 52 6.15 -7.93 -5.25
CA THR A 52 7.42 -8.42 -4.70
C THR A 52 7.32 -8.69 -3.20
N VAL A 53 6.72 -7.76 -2.47
CA VAL A 53 6.65 -7.74 -1.01
C VAL A 53 5.24 -7.50 -0.48
N GLY A 54 4.21 -7.57 -1.33
CA GLY A 54 2.80 -7.40 -0.93
C GLY A 54 2.27 -8.43 0.06
N ASN A 55 3.04 -9.48 0.34
CA ASN A 55 2.73 -10.48 1.36
C ASN A 55 3.85 -10.64 2.41
N VAL A 56 4.84 -9.74 2.45
CA VAL A 56 5.89 -9.76 3.48
C VAL A 56 5.29 -9.28 4.79
N PHE A 57 5.57 -10.01 5.87
CA PHE A 57 5.14 -9.64 7.20
C PHE A 57 6.33 -9.06 7.97
N TYR A 58 6.27 -7.76 8.30
CA TYR A 58 7.31 -7.08 9.07
C TYR A 58 6.73 -5.94 9.91
N GLY A 59 7.02 -5.95 11.22
CA GLY A 59 6.51 -4.93 12.14
C GLY A 59 4.99 -4.98 12.27
N SER A 60 4.35 -3.80 12.24
CA SER A 60 2.90 -3.62 12.33
C SER A 60 2.26 -3.13 11.03
N ILE A 61 3.04 -3.02 9.95
CA ILE A 61 2.56 -2.50 8.66
C ILE A 61 2.25 -3.67 7.74
N ASP A 62 1.05 -3.67 7.17
CA ASP A 62 0.61 -4.62 6.15
C ASP A 62 -0.09 -3.85 5.01
N LEU A 63 0.21 -4.23 3.77
CA LEU A 63 -0.42 -3.60 2.62
C LEU A 63 -1.86 -4.09 2.49
N LEU A 64 -2.71 -3.21 1.98
CA LEU A 64 -4.06 -3.62 1.60
C LEU A 64 -3.99 -4.73 0.54
N SER A 65 -4.68 -5.83 0.83
CA SER A 65 -4.60 -7.06 0.08
C SER A 65 -5.38 -6.98 -1.24
N LEU A 66 -4.87 -7.69 -2.24
CA LEU A 66 -5.53 -7.92 -3.52
C LEU A 66 -5.85 -9.41 -3.61
N THR A 67 -7.14 -9.75 -3.59
CA THR A 67 -7.60 -11.14 -3.63
C THR A 67 -8.76 -11.32 -4.61
N ARG A 68 -8.85 -12.52 -5.22
CA ARG A 68 -9.94 -12.82 -6.16
C ARG A 68 -11.31 -12.92 -5.47
N ASP A 69 -11.34 -13.42 -4.23
CA ASP A 69 -12.59 -13.61 -3.49
C ASP A 69 -13.03 -12.38 -2.70
N LYS A 70 -12.14 -11.40 -2.51
CA LYS A 70 -12.35 -10.13 -1.79
C LYS A 70 -12.77 -10.32 -0.33
N LYS A 71 -12.32 -11.39 0.31
CA LYS A 71 -12.71 -11.75 1.69
C LYS A 71 -11.56 -11.72 2.69
N TYR A 72 -10.33 -11.49 2.23
CA TYR A 72 -9.18 -11.42 3.10
C TYR A 72 -9.17 -10.14 3.95
N TYR A 73 -8.51 -10.19 5.09
CA TYR A 73 -8.34 -9.03 5.96
C TYR A 73 -7.57 -7.89 5.25
N GLY A 74 -7.95 -6.64 5.49
CA GLY A 74 -7.33 -5.51 4.79
C GLY A 74 -7.56 -5.52 3.28
N GLU A 75 -8.68 -6.05 2.79
CA GLU A 75 -9.02 -6.06 1.36
C GLU A 75 -9.12 -4.63 0.79
N LEU A 76 -8.32 -4.33 -0.25
CA LEU A 76 -8.20 -2.99 -0.81
C LEU A 76 -9.54 -2.43 -1.29
N SER A 77 -10.38 -3.25 -1.93
CA SER A 77 -11.68 -2.79 -2.44
C SER A 77 -12.58 -2.28 -1.31
N THR A 78 -12.59 -2.98 -0.18
CA THR A 78 -13.41 -2.66 0.99
C THR A 78 -12.87 -1.42 1.68
N ALA A 79 -11.57 -1.39 1.97
CA ALA A 79 -10.90 -0.24 2.58
C ALA A 79 -11.09 1.05 1.75
N LEU A 80 -11.02 0.96 0.42
CA LEU A 80 -11.29 2.09 -0.45
C LEU A 80 -12.73 2.59 -0.33
N ILE A 81 -13.73 1.70 -0.29
CA ILE A 81 -15.13 2.10 -0.12
C ILE A 81 -15.33 2.78 1.23
N GLU A 82 -14.84 2.18 2.30
CA GLU A 82 -14.97 2.70 3.67
C GLU A 82 -14.28 4.05 3.84
N ALA A 83 -13.05 4.21 3.32
CA ALA A 83 -12.34 5.49 3.36
C ALA A 83 -13.07 6.56 2.52
N ARG A 84 -13.69 6.19 1.40
CA ARG A 84 -14.48 7.10 0.55
C ARG A 84 -15.73 7.60 1.24
N GLU A 85 -16.44 6.72 1.96
CA GLU A 85 -17.60 7.10 2.77
C GLU A 85 -17.22 8.11 3.88
N GLN A 86 -15.98 8.04 4.35
CA GLN A 86 -15.42 8.93 5.36
C GLN A 86 -14.77 10.21 4.78
N GLY A 87 -14.77 10.38 3.45
CA GLY A 87 -14.33 11.62 2.79
C GLY A 87 -12.93 11.60 2.18
N LEU A 88 -12.28 10.44 2.04
CA LEU A 88 -10.97 10.31 1.39
C LEU A 88 -11.02 10.92 -0.04
N PRO A 89 -10.04 11.77 -0.45
CA PRO A 89 -10.00 12.38 -1.77
C PRO A 89 -10.05 11.35 -2.92
N LYS A 90 -10.89 11.60 -3.93
CA LYS A 90 -11.24 10.64 -4.98
C LYS A 90 -10.05 10.08 -5.77
N ASP A 91 -9.00 10.85 -5.88
CA ASP A 91 -7.78 10.58 -6.64
C ASP A 91 -6.65 9.98 -5.77
N TRP A 92 -6.90 9.74 -4.48
CA TRP A 92 -5.95 9.10 -3.56
C TRP A 92 -6.28 7.62 -3.40
N LEU A 93 -5.29 6.76 -3.63
CA LEU A 93 -5.40 5.32 -3.50
C LEU A 93 -4.89 4.88 -2.12
N PRO A 94 -5.72 4.35 -1.22
CA PRO A 94 -5.25 3.78 0.03
C PRO A 94 -4.41 2.53 -0.26
N ILE A 95 -3.30 2.37 0.47
CA ILE A 95 -2.36 1.24 0.32
C ILE A 95 -2.09 0.50 1.63
N CYS A 96 -2.36 1.11 2.77
CA CYS A 96 -2.22 0.52 4.10
C CYS A 96 -3.24 1.20 5.00
N GLU A 97 -3.92 0.42 5.82
CA GLU A 97 -4.78 0.93 6.90
C GLU A 97 -4.00 0.93 8.21
N ASP A 98 -4.19 1.96 9.01
CA ASP A 98 -3.67 2.08 10.38
C ASP A 98 -4.74 2.74 11.26
N ASN A 99 -5.41 1.96 12.10
CA ASN A 99 -6.41 2.44 13.06
C ASN A 99 -7.49 3.37 12.44
N ALA A 100 -8.14 2.93 11.36
CA ALA A 100 -9.11 3.70 10.56
C ALA A 100 -8.54 4.96 9.87
N SER A 101 -7.23 5.15 9.90
CA SER A 101 -6.48 6.08 9.05
C SER A 101 -5.80 5.30 7.92
N TYR A 102 -5.37 5.99 6.87
CA TYR A 102 -4.85 5.33 5.68
C TYR A 102 -3.61 6.02 5.14
N TYR A 103 -2.57 5.25 4.88
CA TYR A 103 -1.52 5.69 3.96
C TYR A 103 -2.05 5.58 2.54
N CYS A 104 -1.98 6.69 1.80
CA CYS A 104 -2.53 6.81 0.47
C CYS A 104 -1.48 7.28 -0.53
N ILE A 105 -1.52 6.75 -1.75
CA ILE A 105 -0.76 7.27 -2.90
C ILE A 105 -1.60 8.36 -3.58
N ASP A 106 -1.05 9.56 -3.70
CA ASP A 106 -1.65 10.64 -4.50
C ASP A 106 -1.26 10.52 -6.00
N PRO A 107 -1.89 11.28 -6.92
CA PRO A 107 -1.59 11.19 -8.35
C PRO A 107 -0.14 11.53 -8.75
N LYS A 108 0.64 12.16 -7.86
CA LYS A 108 2.05 12.46 -8.08
C LYS A 108 2.98 11.37 -7.54
N GLY A 109 2.44 10.32 -6.93
CA GLY A 109 3.21 9.24 -6.31
C GLY A 109 3.71 9.59 -4.90
N ILE A 110 3.23 10.69 -4.31
CA ILE A 110 3.53 11.05 -2.92
C ILE A 110 2.64 10.21 -2.03
N ILE A 111 3.22 9.62 -0.98
CA ILE A 111 2.48 8.92 0.05
C ILE A 111 2.00 9.94 1.07
N ARG A 112 0.74 9.88 1.46
CA ARG A 112 0.12 10.78 2.44
C ARG A 112 -0.56 9.99 3.51
N PHE A 113 -0.42 10.40 4.76
CA PHE A 113 -1.23 9.85 5.82
C PHE A 113 -2.55 10.62 5.87
N TRP A 114 -3.66 9.91 5.66
CA TRP A 114 -4.99 10.49 5.67
C TRP A 114 -5.77 10.00 6.89
N THR A 115 -6.34 10.94 7.62
CA THR A 115 -7.18 10.71 8.79
C THR A 115 -8.54 11.36 8.56
N THR A 116 -9.59 10.81 9.16
CA THR A 116 -10.96 11.33 9.04
C THR A 116 -11.15 12.72 9.63
N ASP A 117 -10.35 13.04 10.64
CA ASP A 117 -10.36 14.32 11.34
C ASP A 117 -9.55 15.41 10.61
N GLY A 118 -8.80 15.03 9.56
CA GLY A 118 -8.05 15.94 8.69
C GLY A 118 -6.76 16.52 9.30
N TYR A 119 -6.25 15.95 10.38
CA TYR A 119 -5.14 16.53 11.16
C TYR A 119 -3.71 16.11 10.74
N SER A 120 -3.52 15.28 9.71
CA SER A 120 -2.17 14.89 9.30
C SER A 120 -1.66 15.64 8.07
N ASP A 121 -0.52 16.32 8.23
CA ASP A 121 0.30 16.87 7.15
C ASP A 121 1.44 15.90 6.74
N GLU A 122 1.45 14.68 7.28
CA GLU A 122 2.52 13.72 7.04
C GLU A 122 2.49 13.20 5.61
N SER A 123 3.68 13.24 4.99
CA SER A 123 3.84 12.76 3.63
C SER A 123 5.26 12.31 3.36
N TRP A 124 5.37 11.34 2.46
CA TRP A 124 6.64 10.80 1.98
C TRP A 124 6.73 11.00 0.47
N PRO A 125 7.87 11.46 -0.05
CA PRO A 125 7.99 11.84 -1.45
C PRO A 125 7.84 10.66 -2.43
N ASN A 126 7.97 9.42 -1.96
CA ASN A 126 7.80 8.20 -2.74
C ASN A 126 7.67 6.95 -1.83
N LEU A 127 7.32 5.81 -2.43
CA LEU A 127 7.23 4.52 -1.75
C LEU A 127 8.53 4.06 -1.08
N ALA A 128 9.70 4.38 -1.65
CA ALA A 128 10.97 3.96 -1.05
C ALA A 128 11.19 4.61 0.32
N ARG A 129 10.84 5.90 0.46
CA ARG A 129 10.90 6.60 1.76
C ARG A 129 9.87 6.06 2.73
N TRP A 130 8.63 5.87 2.29
CA TRP A 130 7.57 5.29 3.12
C TRP A 130 7.92 3.88 3.63
N ILE A 131 8.45 2.99 2.77
CA ILE A 131 8.90 1.64 3.18
C ILE A 131 10.00 1.74 4.25
N ASN A 132 10.99 2.62 4.08
CA ASN A 132 12.09 2.72 5.04
C ASN A 132 11.65 3.32 6.38
N GLU A 133 10.88 4.40 6.35
CA GLU A 133 10.57 5.17 7.56
C GLU A 133 9.36 4.58 8.31
N VAL A 134 8.31 4.19 7.58
CA VAL A 134 7.07 3.70 8.19
C VAL A 134 7.11 2.19 8.34
N TRP A 135 7.30 1.44 7.24
CA TRP A 135 7.24 -0.03 7.30
C TRP A 135 8.42 -0.62 8.10
N ILE A 136 9.63 -0.16 7.85
CA ILE A 136 10.83 -0.72 8.49
C ILE A 136 11.12 -0.08 9.85
N GLU A 137 11.04 1.25 9.95
CA GLU A 137 11.44 1.97 11.17
C GLU A 137 10.29 2.23 12.14
N GLY A 138 9.03 2.05 11.71
CA GLY A 138 7.83 2.24 12.55
C GLY A 138 7.65 3.69 12.99
N LYS A 139 8.06 4.64 12.15
CA LYS A 139 7.93 6.09 12.41
C LYS A 139 6.65 6.66 11.85
#